data_AF-U3TNP4-F1
#
_entry.id   AF-U3TNP4-F1
#
_cell.length_a   1.000
_cell.length_b   1.000
_cell.length_c   1.000
_cell.angle_alpha   90.00
_cell.angle_beta   90.00
_cell.angle_gamma   90.00
#
_symmetry.space_group_name_H-M   'P 1'
#
loop_
_entity.id
_entity.type
_entity.pdbx_description
1 polymer ?
#
loop_
_entity_poly.entity_id
_entity_poly.type
_entity_poly.pdbx_seq_one_letter_code
_entity_poly.pdbx_strand_id
1 'polypeptide(L)'
;MAWRERWYRQPLPFVTDGVVIHQSPQRVGRDWQPGQGSWSAAWKHQPAEVSSEVLSVDFNVGRTGKIAVVLNLQPVQLEDKTVRRVNLGLQRCWKQWDVIAGDQVTLSLAGLSIPRLERVIWRVAQRDYPPPPQDDAFNPLSCLHFSAGCRAQFLSRLSWLSHKSVLDIAGMQRRSWQRLLDGGSISHLFSWLALTPEQIAQAQGISTVRARQIWHRFNLTR
;
A
#
# COMPACT_ATOMS: atom_id res chain seq x y z
N MET A 1 -2.34 37.49 -25.01
CA MET A 1 -1.85 36.65 -26.14
C MET A 1 -0.33 36.43 -26.12
N ALA A 2 0.50 37.43 -25.79
CA ALA A 2 1.96 37.32 -25.81
C ALA A 2 2.56 36.12 -25.05
N TRP A 3 2.07 35.81 -23.84
CA TRP A 3 2.53 34.63 -23.10
C TRP A 3 2.18 33.31 -23.79
N ARG A 4 0.98 33.19 -24.36
CA ARG A 4 0.56 31.97 -25.09
C ARG A 4 1.48 31.71 -26.29
N GLU A 5 1.79 32.74 -27.08
CA GLU A 5 2.72 32.61 -28.20
C GLU A 5 4.15 32.28 -27.76
N ARG A 6 4.60 32.89 -26.65
CA ARG A 6 5.91 32.59 -26.07
C ARG A 6 6.02 31.12 -25.63
N TRP A 7 5.04 30.63 -24.86
CA TRP A 7 5.01 29.23 -24.41
C TRP A 7 4.83 28.23 -25.56
N TYR A 8 4.17 28.63 -26.65
CA TYR A 8 4.02 27.79 -27.84
C TYR A 8 5.32 27.67 -28.66
N ARG A 9 6.19 28.70 -28.60
CA ARG A 9 7.41 28.77 -29.42
C ARG A 9 8.71 28.54 -28.64
N GLN A 10 8.65 28.44 -27.31
CA GLN A 10 9.83 28.23 -26.47
C GLN A 10 9.68 26.95 -25.62
N PRO A 11 10.79 26.25 -25.31
CA PRO A 11 10.77 25.16 -24.34
C PRO A 11 10.15 25.61 -23.01
N LEU A 12 9.27 24.78 -22.44
CA LEU A 12 8.68 25.07 -21.14
C LEU A 12 9.73 24.86 -20.04
N PRO A 13 9.87 25.78 -19.07
CA PRO A 13 10.79 25.70 -17.95
C PRO A 13 10.25 24.82 -16.81
N PHE A 14 9.16 24.08 -17.06
CA PHE A 14 8.52 23.17 -16.13
C PHE A 14 8.00 21.93 -16.87
N VAL A 15 7.84 20.84 -16.12
CA VAL A 15 7.33 19.58 -16.66
C VAL A 15 5.82 19.69 -16.88
N THR A 16 5.33 19.13 -17.99
CA THR A 16 3.90 19.01 -18.29
C THR A 16 3.57 17.55 -18.56
N ASP A 17 2.35 17.14 -18.21
CA ASP A 17 1.88 15.78 -18.42
C ASP A 17 0.92 15.65 -19.62
N GLY A 18 0.79 16.73 -20.41
CA GLY A 18 -0.07 16.81 -21.57
C GLY A 18 -0.59 18.21 -21.84
N VAL A 19 -1.64 18.28 -22.64
CA VAL A 19 -2.34 19.52 -22.99
C VAL A 19 -3.82 19.43 -22.65
N VAL A 20 -4.44 20.55 -22.31
CA VAL A 20 -5.90 20.63 -22.16
C VAL A 20 -6.49 21.27 -23.40
N ILE A 21 -7.39 20.55 -24.07
CA ILE A 21 -8.09 21.02 -25.25
C ILE A 21 -9.45 21.56 -24.81
N HIS A 22 -9.74 22.81 -25.13
CA HIS A 22 -11.02 23.44 -24.88
C HIS A 22 -11.78 23.66 -26.18
N GLN A 23 -13.09 23.38 -26.17
CA GLN A 23 -13.98 23.75 -27.27
C GLN A 23 -14.10 25.28 -27.38
N SER A 24 -14.09 25.79 -28.61
CA SER A 24 -14.31 27.21 -28.92
C SER A 24 -15.69 27.37 -29.59
N PRO A 25 -16.52 28.37 -29.21
CA PRO A 25 -16.27 29.41 -28.21
C PRO A 25 -16.32 28.88 -26.76
N GLN A 26 -15.52 29.48 -25.88
CA GLN A 26 -15.41 29.07 -24.48
C GLN A 26 -16.75 29.27 -23.76
N ARG A 27 -17.40 28.18 -23.33
CA ARG A 27 -18.60 28.27 -22.49
C ARG A 27 -18.22 28.72 -21.09
N VAL A 28 -19.00 29.64 -20.52
CA VAL A 28 -18.83 30.07 -19.13
C VAL A 28 -19.23 28.90 -18.24
N GLY A 29 -18.33 28.42 -17.39
CA GLY A 29 -18.48 27.21 -16.57
C GLY A 29 -19.55 27.28 -15.46
N ARG A 30 -20.63 28.04 -15.64
CA ARG A 30 -21.73 28.17 -14.67
C ARG A 30 -22.45 26.84 -14.41
N ASP A 31 -22.45 25.94 -15.39
CA ASP A 31 -23.14 24.65 -15.31
C ASP A 31 -22.16 23.46 -15.14
N TRP A 32 -20.94 23.69 -14.64
CA TRP A 32 -19.98 22.61 -14.44
C TRP A 32 -20.40 21.69 -13.29
N GLN A 33 -20.52 20.40 -13.59
CA GLN A 33 -20.64 19.31 -12.62
C GLN A 33 -19.49 18.31 -12.83
N PRO A 34 -18.98 17.65 -11.77
CA PRO A 34 -18.00 16.58 -11.91
C PRO A 34 -18.48 15.51 -12.90
N GLY A 35 -17.68 15.25 -13.94
CA GLY A 35 -18.01 14.29 -15.01
C GLY A 35 -18.80 14.85 -16.20
N GLN A 36 -19.29 16.10 -16.15
CA GLN A 36 -20.09 16.72 -17.22
C GLN A 36 -19.32 17.80 -18.01
N GLY A 37 -18.01 17.59 -18.20
CA GLY A 37 -17.09 18.54 -18.84
C GLY A 37 -16.80 18.27 -20.31
N SER A 38 -17.79 17.93 -21.15
CA SER A 38 -17.57 17.52 -22.56
C SER A 38 -16.90 18.58 -23.44
N TRP A 39 -16.87 19.84 -23.00
CA TRP A 39 -16.23 20.98 -23.66
C TRP A 39 -14.72 21.10 -23.36
N SER A 40 -14.15 20.22 -22.53
CA SER A 40 -12.72 20.19 -22.22
C SER A 40 -12.20 18.77 -22.06
N ALA A 41 -11.04 18.47 -22.66
CA ALA A 41 -10.39 17.18 -22.52
C ALA A 41 -8.90 17.36 -22.20
N ALA A 42 -8.40 16.61 -21.22
CA ALA A 42 -6.98 16.51 -20.95
C ALA A 42 -6.36 15.44 -21.84
N TRP A 43 -5.57 15.85 -22.82
CA TRP A 43 -4.78 14.96 -23.66
C TRP A 43 -3.39 14.78 -23.05
N LYS A 44 -3.22 13.68 -22.34
CA LYS A 44 -1.97 13.35 -21.64
C LYS A 44 -0.89 12.84 -22.62
N HIS A 45 0.38 13.16 -22.33
CA HIS A 45 1.51 12.53 -23.01
C HIS A 45 1.55 11.03 -22.73
N GLN A 46 2.15 10.27 -23.64
CA GLN A 46 2.43 8.87 -23.38
C GLN A 46 3.41 8.77 -22.20
N PRO A 47 3.09 8.02 -21.14
CA PRO A 47 4.01 7.82 -20.03
C PRO A 47 5.34 7.27 -20.53
N ALA A 48 6.44 7.69 -19.91
CA ALA A 48 7.71 7.00 -20.12
C ALA A 48 7.56 5.53 -19.68
N GLU A 49 8.04 4.63 -20.53
CA GLU A 49 8.02 3.20 -20.30
C GLU A 49 9.44 2.66 -20.23
N VAL A 50 9.75 1.86 -19.21
CA VAL A 50 11.05 1.20 -19.05
C VAL A 50 10.89 -0.28 -18.78
N SER A 51 11.79 -1.11 -19.30
CA SER A 51 11.82 -2.54 -19.04
C SER A 51 12.63 -2.87 -17.79
N SER A 52 12.18 -3.84 -17.01
CA SER A 52 12.93 -4.42 -15.90
C SER A 52 12.60 -5.90 -15.69
N GLU A 53 13.56 -6.62 -15.12
CA GLU A 53 13.43 -8.02 -14.73
C GLU A 53 12.65 -8.13 -13.41
N VAL A 54 11.77 -9.12 -13.34
CA VAL A 54 11.10 -9.52 -12.10
C VAL A 54 12.01 -10.44 -11.31
N LEU A 55 12.45 -10.02 -10.13
CA LEU A 55 13.31 -10.81 -9.24
C LEU A 55 12.50 -11.79 -8.38
N SER A 56 11.35 -11.35 -7.86
CA SER A 56 10.45 -12.21 -7.09
C SER A 56 9.03 -11.67 -7.02
N VAL A 57 8.10 -12.51 -6.59
CA VAL A 57 6.69 -12.16 -6.36
C VAL A 57 6.36 -12.37 -4.89
N ASP A 58 5.98 -11.29 -4.20
CA ASP A 58 5.60 -11.32 -2.80
C ASP A 58 4.08 -11.18 -2.62
N PHE A 59 3.54 -11.93 -1.67
CA PHE A 59 2.12 -11.88 -1.28
C PHE A 59 1.97 -11.20 0.08
N ASN A 60 1.54 -9.95 0.08
CA ASN A 60 1.42 -9.12 1.28
C ASN A 60 -0.01 -9.11 1.81
N VAL A 61 -0.21 -9.61 3.02
CA VAL A 61 -1.51 -9.58 3.70
C VAL A 61 -1.73 -8.21 4.33
N GLY A 62 -2.79 -7.54 3.91
CA GLY A 62 -3.19 -6.23 4.40
C GLY A 62 -3.91 -6.27 5.76
N ARG A 63 -4.23 -5.07 6.27
CA ARG A 63 -4.96 -4.90 7.55
C ARG A 63 -6.33 -5.61 7.61
N THR A 64 -6.98 -5.75 6.46
CA THR A 64 -8.31 -6.36 6.33
C THR A 64 -8.27 -7.82 5.89
N GLY A 65 -7.07 -8.42 5.76
CA GLY A 65 -6.88 -9.75 5.22
C GLY A 65 -6.74 -9.80 3.69
N LYS A 66 -7.01 -8.69 2.98
CA LYS A 66 -6.78 -8.62 1.52
C LYS A 66 -5.31 -8.89 1.18
N ILE A 67 -5.06 -9.86 0.31
CA ILE A 67 -3.73 -10.22 -0.18
C ILE A 67 -3.40 -9.35 -1.40
N ALA A 68 -2.36 -8.53 -1.27
CA ALA A 68 -1.80 -7.73 -2.34
C ALA A 68 -0.55 -8.40 -2.92
N VAL A 69 -0.48 -8.51 -4.24
CA VAL A 69 0.69 -9.06 -4.94
C VAL A 69 1.63 -7.93 -5.31
N VAL A 70 2.91 -8.09 -4.95
CA VAL A 70 3.97 -7.12 -5.23
C VAL A 70 5.07 -7.83 -6.01
N LEU A 71 5.47 -7.27 -7.15
CA LEU A 71 6.66 -7.71 -7.85
C LEU A 71 7.86 -6.93 -7.30
N ASN A 72 8.91 -7.65 -6.93
CA ASN A 72 10.24 -7.09 -6.73
C ASN A 72 10.98 -7.12 -8.05
N LEU A 73 11.59 -5.99 -8.40
CA LEU A 73 12.16 -5.74 -9.72
C LEU A 73 13.64 -5.44 -9.60
N GLN A 74 14.39 -5.74 -10.66
CA GLN A 74 15.73 -5.20 -10.82
C GLN A 74 15.62 -3.66 -10.81
N PRO A 75 16.38 -2.95 -9.95
CA PRO A 75 16.25 -1.50 -9.84
C PRO A 75 16.43 -0.82 -11.21
N VAL A 76 15.39 -0.12 -11.66
CA VAL A 76 15.39 0.59 -12.94
C VAL A 76 15.06 2.06 -12.71
N GLN A 77 15.74 2.93 -13.43
CA GLN A 77 15.46 4.36 -13.39
C GLN A 77 14.31 4.67 -14.35
N LEU A 78 13.23 5.23 -13.80
CA LEU A 78 12.06 5.68 -14.53
C LEU A 78 11.85 7.15 -14.19
N GLU A 79 12.18 8.02 -15.15
CA GLU A 79 12.27 9.47 -14.93
C GLU A 79 13.25 9.82 -13.78
N ASP A 80 12.78 10.54 -12.77
CA ASP A 80 13.53 10.96 -11.59
C ASP A 80 13.52 9.92 -10.46
N LYS A 81 12.90 8.75 -10.66
CA LYS A 81 12.68 7.74 -9.62
C LYS A 81 13.33 6.41 -9.95
N THR A 82 13.90 5.78 -8.93
CA THR A 82 14.33 4.37 -9.01
C THR A 82 13.20 3.46 -8.58
N VAL A 83 12.62 2.72 -9.52
CA VAL A 83 11.57 1.74 -9.25
C VAL A 83 12.22 0.40 -8.91
N ARG A 84 11.85 -0.14 -7.74
CA ARG A 84 12.30 -1.47 -7.27
C ARG A 84 11.13 -2.43 -7.03
N ARG A 85 9.92 -1.89 -6.94
CA ARG A 85 8.72 -2.66 -6.59
C ARG A 85 7.51 -2.08 -7.32
N VAL A 86 6.62 -2.96 -7.75
CA VAL A 86 5.32 -2.59 -8.33
C VAL A 86 4.21 -3.44 -7.74
N ASN A 87 3.08 -2.81 -7.40
CA ASN A 87 1.93 -3.49 -6.82
C ASN A 87 0.94 -3.87 -7.94
N LEU A 88 0.63 -5.16 -8.07
CA LEU A 88 -0.32 -5.67 -9.07
C LEU A 88 -1.77 -5.68 -8.57
N GLY A 89 -1.99 -5.31 -7.31
CA GLY A 89 -3.29 -5.39 -6.66
C GLY A 89 -3.56 -6.80 -6.15
N LEU A 90 -4.74 -7.33 -6.46
CA LEU A 90 -5.21 -8.59 -5.87
C LEU A 90 -4.65 -9.80 -6.61
N GLN A 91 -4.61 -10.95 -5.94
CA GLN A 91 -4.14 -12.22 -6.49
C GLN A 91 -4.74 -12.59 -7.86
N ARG A 92 -6.03 -12.29 -8.08
CA ARG A 92 -6.67 -12.49 -9.40
C ARG A 92 -6.04 -11.66 -10.52
N CYS A 93 -5.56 -10.46 -10.23
CA CYS A 93 -4.90 -9.59 -11.21
C CYS A 93 -3.53 -10.17 -11.56
N TRP A 94 -2.80 -10.69 -10.56
CA TRP A 94 -1.57 -11.42 -10.82
C TRP A 94 -1.78 -12.66 -11.70
N LYS A 95 -2.83 -13.45 -11.44
CA LYS A 95 -3.20 -14.59 -12.30
C LYS A 95 -3.50 -14.18 -13.75
N GLN A 96 -4.06 -12.98 -13.96
CA GLN A 96 -4.31 -12.43 -15.30
C GLN A 96 -3.03 -11.98 -15.99
N TRP A 97 -2.11 -11.34 -15.25
CA TRP A 97 -0.81 -10.95 -15.77
C TRP A 97 0.09 -12.14 -16.06
N ASP A 98 -0.04 -13.21 -15.26
CA ASP A 98 0.75 -14.44 -15.35
C ASP A 98 2.25 -14.12 -15.41
N VAL A 99 2.73 -13.40 -14.40
CA VAL A 99 4.12 -12.93 -14.26
C VAL A 99 4.81 -13.68 -13.14
N ILE A 100 6.01 -14.20 -13.39
CA ILE A 100 6.84 -14.88 -12.39
C ILE A 100 8.24 -14.28 -12.34
N ALA A 101 9.07 -14.78 -11.40
CA ALA A 101 10.47 -14.42 -11.36
C ALA A 101 11.20 -14.80 -12.66
N GLY A 102 12.09 -13.93 -13.13
CA GLY A 102 12.80 -14.02 -14.39
C GLY A 102 12.08 -13.40 -15.60
N ASP A 103 10.77 -13.15 -15.53
CA ASP A 103 10.05 -12.48 -16.61
C ASP A 103 10.53 -11.01 -16.76
N GLN A 104 10.51 -10.49 -17.99
CA GLN A 104 10.78 -9.07 -18.25
C GLN A 104 9.47 -8.33 -18.46
N VAL A 105 9.31 -7.21 -17.74
CA VAL A 105 8.09 -6.41 -17.74
C VAL A 105 8.40 -4.96 -18.08
N THR A 106 7.43 -4.28 -18.68
CA THR A 106 7.49 -2.84 -18.91
C THR A 106 6.67 -2.10 -17.87
N LEU A 107 7.24 -1.01 -17.37
CA LEU A 107 6.72 -0.21 -16.27
C LEU A 107 6.53 1.24 -16.68
N SER A 108 5.49 1.87 -16.17
CA SER A 108 5.21 3.30 -16.33
C SER A 108 4.88 3.95 -14.97
N LEU A 109 4.79 5.29 -14.93
CA LEU A 109 4.27 6.02 -13.78
C LEU A 109 2.82 6.47 -14.03
N ALA A 110 1.87 5.88 -13.32
CA ALA A 110 0.51 6.38 -13.25
C ALA A 110 0.49 7.70 -12.45
N GLY A 111 -0.05 8.76 -13.06
CA GLY A 111 -0.13 10.08 -12.43
C GLY A 111 1.22 10.61 -11.94
N LEU A 112 2.30 10.33 -12.70
CA LEU A 112 3.69 10.74 -12.43
C LEU A 112 4.30 10.21 -11.11
N SER A 113 3.63 9.31 -10.39
CA SER A 113 4.10 8.91 -9.05
C SER A 113 3.98 7.44 -8.71
N ILE A 114 2.98 6.73 -9.23
CA ILE A 114 2.71 5.35 -8.83
C ILE A 114 3.23 4.42 -9.94
N PRO A 115 4.25 3.59 -9.69
CA PRO A 115 4.69 2.59 -10.66
C PRO A 115 3.55 1.64 -11.01
N ARG A 116 3.41 1.37 -12.31
CA ARG A 116 2.40 0.46 -12.87
C ARG A 116 3.05 -0.48 -13.86
N LEU A 117 2.62 -1.74 -13.85
CA LEU A 117 2.96 -2.70 -14.89
C LEU A 117 2.07 -2.47 -16.11
N GLU A 118 2.69 -2.31 -17.28
CA GLU A 118 1.99 -2.12 -18.55
C GLU A 118 1.88 -3.40 -19.36
N ARG A 119 2.97 -4.19 -19.42
CA ARG A 119 3.03 -5.41 -20.22
C ARG A 119 4.17 -6.33 -19.80
N VAL A 120 4.04 -7.59 -20.17
CA VAL A 120 5.10 -8.61 -20.08
C VAL A 120 5.72 -8.73 -21.47
N ILE A 121 6.99 -8.41 -21.61
CA ILE A 121 7.68 -8.36 -22.92
C ILE A 121 8.48 -9.63 -23.22
N TRP A 122 8.90 -10.34 -22.19
CA TRP A 122 9.59 -11.62 -22.33
C TRP A 122 9.29 -12.52 -21.15
N ARG A 123 9.18 -13.83 -21.42
CA ARG A 123 8.82 -14.85 -20.44
C ARG A 123 9.89 -15.92 -20.40
N VAL A 124 10.25 -16.36 -19.20
CA VAL A 124 11.15 -17.50 -19.03
C VAL A 124 10.50 -18.79 -19.54
N ALA A 125 11.30 -19.67 -20.13
CA ALA A 125 10.81 -20.94 -20.69
C ALA A 125 10.37 -21.92 -19.60
N GLN A 126 11.18 -22.08 -18.55
CA GLN A 126 10.82 -22.87 -17.38
C GLN A 126 10.12 -21.97 -16.38
N ARG A 127 8.84 -22.25 -16.11
CA ARG A 127 8.00 -21.43 -15.25
C ARG A 127 7.87 -22.07 -13.87
N ASP A 128 8.53 -21.48 -12.88
CA ASP A 128 8.36 -21.84 -11.48
C ASP A 128 7.42 -20.83 -10.80
N TYR A 129 6.23 -21.32 -10.41
CA TYR A 129 5.18 -20.46 -9.87
C TYR A 129 5.29 -20.40 -8.35
N PRO A 130 5.44 -19.19 -7.77
CA PRO A 130 5.43 -19.06 -6.32
C PRO A 130 4.03 -19.44 -5.80
N PRO A 131 3.93 -20.28 -4.75
CA PRO A 131 2.65 -20.75 -4.26
C PRO A 131 1.89 -19.57 -3.63
N PRO A 132 0.76 -19.14 -4.22
CA PRO A 132 -0.03 -18.08 -3.62
C PRO A 132 -0.67 -18.58 -2.33
N PRO A 133 -0.88 -17.71 -1.32
CA PRO A 133 -1.69 -18.09 -0.17
C PRO A 133 -3.12 -18.42 -0.61
N GLN A 134 -3.79 -19.29 0.15
CA GLN A 134 -5.20 -19.62 -0.09
C GLN A 134 -6.06 -18.35 0.08
N ASP A 135 -7.03 -18.16 -0.82
CA ASP A 135 -7.84 -16.93 -0.88
C ASP A 135 -8.67 -16.69 0.40
N ASP A 136 -9.00 -17.75 1.14
CA ASP A 136 -9.79 -17.74 2.38
C ASP A 136 -8.94 -17.79 3.67
N ALA A 137 -7.61 -17.97 3.56
CA ALA A 137 -6.71 -18.02 4.71
C ALA A 137 -6.72 -16.72 5.54
N PHE A 138 -7.04 -15.60 4.89
CA PHE A 138 -7.02 -14.26 5.50
C PHE A 138 -8.39 -13.56 5.36
N ASN A 139 -9.29 -13.87 6.29
CA ASN A 139 -10.68 -13.41 6.28
C ASN A 139 -11.01 -12.62 7.58
N PRO A 140 -12.22 -12.05 7.72
CA PRO A 140 -12.61 -11.30 8.91
C PRO A 140 -12.56 -12.07 10.23
N LEU A 141 -12.52 -13.40 10.20
CA LEU A 141 -12.42 -14.30 11.36
C LEU A 141 -11.05 -14.99 11.50
N SER A 142 -10.10 -14.73 10.60
CA SER A 142 -8.73 -15.30 10.65
C SER A 142 -7.75 -14.43 11.45
N CYS A 143 -6.51 -14.90 11.61
CA CYS A 143 -5.44 -14.17 12.30
C CYS A 143 -5.84 -13.70 13.71
N LEU A 144 -6.42 -14.63 14.49
CA LEU A 144 -6.63 -14.49 15.93
C LEU A 144 -5.39 -14.90 16.75
N HIS A 145 -4.46 -15.59 16.09
CA HIS A 145 -3.12 -15.90 16.57
C HIS A 145 -2.11 -15.11 15.75
N PHE A 146 -0.99 -14.74 16.38
CA PHE A 146 0.10 -14.09 15.71
C PHE A 146 0.88 -15.09 14.85
N SER A 147 1.11 -14.71 13.60
CA SER A 147 2.04 -15.36 12.68
C SER A 147 2.64 -14.27 11.78
N ALA A 148 3.78 -14.56 11.13
CA ALA A 148 4.44 -13.59 10.26
C ALA A 148 3.49 -13.06 9.16
N GLY A 149 2.74 -13.95 8.50
CA GLY A 149 1.74 -13.58 7.49
C GLY A 149 0.54 -12.81 8.06
N CYS A 150 0.18 -13.04 9.32
CA CYS A 150 -0.95 -12.36 9.98
C CYS A 150 -0.61 -10.99 10.56
N ARG A 151 0.67 -10.59 10.59
CA ARG A 151 1.13 -9.44 11.38
C ARG A 151 0.31 -8.17 11.20
N ALA A 152 0.03 -7.76 9.95
CA ALA A 152 -0.70 -6.52 9.67
C ALA A 152 -2.17 -6.59 10.11
N GLN A 153 -2.83 -7.73 9.90
CA GLN A 153 -4.21 -7.95 10.29
C GLN A 153 -4.34 -8.09 11.80
N PHE A 154 -3.48 -8.90 12.43
CA PHE A 154 -3.42 -9.10 13.89
C PHE A 154 -3.22 -7.78 14.65
N LEU A 155 -2.27 -6.96 14.21
CA LEU A 155 -2.05 -5.63 14.78
C LEU A 155 -3.27 -4.70 14.59
N SER A 156 -3.97 -4.82 13.45
CA SER A 156 -5.21 -4.05 13.22
C SER A 156 -6.32 -4.48 14.19
N ARG A 157 -6.41 -5.77 14.53
CA ARG A 157 -7.37 -6.28 15.52
C ARG A 157 -7.05 -5.78 16.94
N LEU A 158 -5.80 -5.89 17.36
CA LEU A 158 -5.36 -5.35 18.66
C LEU A 158 -5.67 -3.86 18.76
N SER A 159 -5.31 -3.08 17.73
CA SER A 159 -5.62 -1.65 17.70
C SER A 159 -7.12 -1.34 17.73
N TRP A 160 -7.95 -2.21 17.14
CA TRP A 160 -9.40 -2.06 17.18
C TRP A 160 -9.98 -2.38 18.56
N LEU A 161 -9.43 -3.33 19.32
CA LEU A 161 -9.86 -3.59 20.71
C LEU A 161 -9.79 -2.34 21.58
N SER A 162 -8.77 -1.51 21.38
CA SER A 162 -8.58 -0.27 22.16
C SER A 162 -9.47 0.90 21.73
N HIS A 163 -10.31 0.75 20.70
CA HIS A 163 -11.22 1.83 20.32
C HIS A 163 -12.26 2.09 21.41
N LYS A 164 -12.67 3.37 21.52
CA LYS A 164 -13.69 3.83 22.46
C LYS A 164 -15.02 3.08 22.36
N SER A 165 -15.38 2.65 21.16
CA SER A 165 -16.61 1.88 20.90
C SER A 165 -16.49 0.38 21.21
N VAL A 166 -15.35 -0.08 21.72
CA VAL A 166 -15.05 -1.50 21.93
C VAL A 166 -14.70 -1.74 23.40
N LEU A 167 -13.44 -1.62 23.82
CA LEU A 167 -13.02 -1.75 25.23
C LEU A 167 -12.53 -0.42 25.83
N ASP A 168 -12.43 0.66 25.05
CA ASP A 168 -11.97 1.98 25.50
C ASP A 168 -10.66 1.95 26.33
N ILE A 169 -9.67 1.19 25.84
CA ILE A 169 -8.36 1.08 26.50
C ILE A 169 -7.56 2.37 26.26
N ALA A 170 -7.80 3.38 27.09
CA ALA A 170 -7.18 4.69 26.98
C ALA A 170 -5.64 4.63 26.95
N GLY A 171 -5.03 5.39 26.02
CA GLY A 171 -3.58 5.46 25.84
C GLY A 171 -2.98 4.29 25.06
N MET A 172 -3.79 3.27 24.71
CA MET A 172 -3.34 2.14 23.90
C MET A 172 -3.56 2.39 22.40
N GLN A 173 -2.56 2.99 21.77
CA GLN A 173 -2.54 3.24 20.33
C GLN A 173 -1.91 2.07 19.56
N ARG A 174 -2.12 2.04 18.23
CA ARG A 174 -1.51 1.04 17.33
C ARG A 174 -0.01 0.85 17.53
N ARG A 175 0.73 1.94 17.79
CA ARG A 175 2.18 1.89 18.04
C ARG A 175 2.54 1.18 19.36
N SER A 176 1.72 1.36 20.40
CA SER A 176 1.90 0.66 21.68
C SER A 176 1.67 -0.84 21.51
N TRP A 177 0.60 -1.24 20.81
CA TRP A 177 0.36 -2.64 20.46
C TRP A 177 1.48 -3.23 19.62
N GLN A 178 2.00 -2.48 18.65
CA GLN A 178 3.12 -2.92 17.84
C GLN A 178 4.35 -3.21 18.69
N ARG A 179 4.68 -2.36 19.67
CA ARG A 179 5.81 -2.61 20.57
C ARG A 179 5.63 -3.87 21.41
N LEU A 180 4.42 -4.13 21.91
CA LEU A 180 4.12 -5.35 22.66
C LEU A 180 4.19 -6.60 21.78
N LEU A 181 3.74 -6.48 20.52
CA LEU A 181 3.84 -7.55 19.53
C LEU A 181 5.30 -7.85 19.17
N ASP A 182 6.08 -6.82 18.89
CA ASP A 182 7.50 -6.92 18.53
C ASP A 182 8.35 -7.43 19.72
N GLY A 183 7.90 -7.18 20.95
CA GLY A 183 8.51 -7.74 22.18
C GLY A 183 8.19 -9.22 22.44
N GLY A 184 7.35 -9.86 21.62
CA GLY A 184 7.04 -11.30 21.72
C GLY A 184 6.04 -11.67 22.81
N SER A 185 5.54 -10.72 23.60
CA SER A 185 4.63 -10.97 24.73
C SER A 185 3.18 -11.30 24.31
N ILE A 186 2.85 -11.17 23.01
CA ILE A 186 1.50 -11.40 22.49
C ILE A 186 1.53 -12.46 21.38
N SER A 187 0.93 -13.62 21.65
CA SER A 187 0.83 -14.75 20.71
C SER A 187 -0.58 -14.95 20.15
N HIS A 188 -1.61 -14.48 20.86
CA HIS A 188 -3.01 -14.51 20.42
C HIS A 188 -3.77 -13.26 20.88
N LEU A 189 -4.99 -13.07 20.36
CA LEU A 189 -5.76 -11.84 20.53
C LEU A 189 -6.02 -11.48 22.01
N PHE A 190 -6.04 -12.47 22.90
CA PHE A 190 -6.33 -12.32 24.32
C PHE A 190 -5.09 -12.34 25.22
N SER A 191 -3.87 -12.50 24.68
CA SER A 191 -2.65 -12.60 25.51
C SER A 191 -2.44 -11.38 26.41
N TRP A 192 -2.94 -10.21 25.99
CA TRP A 192 -2.85 -8.96 26.76
C TRP A 192 -3.55 -9.04 28.13
N LEU A 193 -4.54 -9.92 28.30
CA LEU A 193 -5.20 -10.18 29.58
C LEU A 193 -4.30 -10.92 30.57
N ALA A 194 -3.24 -11.59 30.12
CA ALA A 194 -2.33 -12.31 31.00
C ALA A 194 -1.03 -11.55 31.26
N LEU A 195 -0.82 -10.40 30.60
CA LEU A 195 0.44 -9.67 30.69
C LEU A 195 0.70 -9.12 32.09
N THR A 196 1.93 -9.30 32.57
CA THR A 196 2.42 -8.64 33.79
C THR A 196 3.07 -7.29 33.48
N PRO A 197 3.18 -6.38 34.46
CA PRO A 197 3.90 -5.11 34.28
C PRO A 197 5.34 -5.30 33.78
N GLU A 198 6.02 -6.35 34.23
CA GLU A 198 7.40 -6.68 33.85
C GLU A 198 7.48 -7.09 32.38
N GLN A 199 6.55 -7.94 31.92
CA GLN A 199 6.47 -8.35 30.51
C GLN A 199 6.13 -7.18 29.58
N ILE A 200 5.33 -6.21 30.05
CA ILE A 200 5.03 -4.99 29.30
C ILE A 200 6.25 -4.07 29.24
N ALA A 201 7.04 -3.99 30.30
CA ALA A 201 8.25 -3.15 30.38
C ALA A 201 9.41 -3.68 29.51
N GLN A 202 9.41 -4.97 29.15
CA GLN A 202 10.39 -5.54 28.23
C GLN A 202 10.25 -4.99 26.79
N ALA A 203 9.08 -4.47 26.43
CA ALA A 203 8.85 -3.93 25.10
C ALA A 203 9.62 -2.63 24.84
N GLN A 204 10.25 -2.52 23.67
CA GLN A 204 11.11 -1.40 23.32
C GLN A 204 10.38 -0.05 23.43
N GLY A 205 10.95 0.87 24.22
CA GLY A 205 10.44 2.22 24.39
C GLY A 205 9.21 2.33 25.31
N ILE A 206 8.95 1.31 26.14
CA ILE A 206 7.97 1.38 27.24
C ILE A 206 8.75 1.46 28.56
N SER A 207 8.59 2.56 29.32
CA SER A 207 9.18 2.67 30.66
C SER A 207 8.38 1.84 31.67
N THR A 208 9.01 1.49 32.80
CA THR A 208 8.35 0.77 33.91
C THR A 208 7.10 1.48 34.43
N VAL A 209 7.14 2.80 34.53
CA VAL A 209 5.98 3.63 34.92
C VAL A 209 4.84 3.48 33.90
N ARG A 210 5.15 3.60 32.61
CA ARG A 210 4.17 3.44 31.53
C ARG A 210 3.63 2.01 31.48
N ALA A 211 4.47 1.01 31.75
CA ALA A 211 4.07 -0.38 31.79
C ALA A 211 3.01 -0.65 32.87
N ARG A 212 3.21 -0.11 34.09
CA ARG A 212 2.22 -0.18 35.17
C ARG A 212 0.92 0.53 34.79
N GLN A 213 0.99 1.69 34.14
CA GLN A 213 -0.21 2.40 33.66
C GLN A 213 -0.99 1.56 32.63
N ILE A 214 -0.30 0.97 31.66
CA ILE A 214 -0.92 0.08 30.65
C ILE A 214 -1.57 -1.12 31.34
N TRP A 215 -0.85 -1.78 32.25
CA TRP A 215 -1.36 -2.91 33.01
C TRP A 215 -2.61 -2.55 33.83
N HIS A 216 -2.60 -1.40 34.50
CA HIS A 216 -3.77 -0.90 35.24
C HIS A 216 -4.95 -0.65 34.30
N ARG A 217 -4.72 -0.09 33.10
CA ARG A 217 -5.78 0.10 32.10
C ARG A 217 -6.34 -1.24 31.63
N PHE A 218 -5.49 -2.22 31.38
CA PHE A 218 -5.95 -3.58 31.03
C PHE A 218 -6.83 -4.20 32.12
N ASN A 219 -6.51 -4.00 33.40
CA ASN A 219 -7.33 -4.53 34.49
C ASN A 219 -8.68 -3.83 34.62
N LEU A 220 -8.75 -2.52 34.35
CA LEU A 220 -10.02 -1.78 34.37
C LEU A 220 -10.99 -2.22 33.26
N THR A 221 -10.48 -2.82 32.20
CA THR A 221 -11.27 -3.29 31.04
C THR A 221 -11.65 -4.77 31.10
N ARG A 222 -11.30 -5.47 32.19
CA ARG A 222 -11.72 -6.85 32.45
C ARG A 222 -13.10 -6.93 33.05
#